data_AF-A0A2D7NED4-F1
#
_entry.id   AF-A0A2D7NED4-F1
#
_cell.length_a   1.000
_cell.length_b   1.000
_cell.length_c   1.000
_cell.angle_alpha   90.00
_cell.angle_beta   90.00
_cell.angle_gamma   90.00
#
_symmetry.space_group_name_H-M   'P 1'
#
loop_
_entity.id
_entity.type
_entity.pdbx_description
1 polymer ?
#
loop_
_entity_poly.entity_id
_entity_poly.type
_entity_poly.pdbx_seq_one_letter_code
_entity_poly.pdbx_strand_id
1 'polypeptide(L)' 'MSKLIKELYPKALIIGNENQPRTGAFEVKLDNRLIFSKLKIKCFPSKEEIFKW' A
#
# COMPACT_ATOMS: atom_id res chain seq x y z
N MET A 1 -8.06 -1.43 1.16
CA MET A 1 -6.78 -2.17 1.18
C MET A 1 -6.23 -2.40 2.59
N SER A 2 -6.24 -1.42 3.49
CA SER A 2 -5.73 -1.60 4.87
C SER A 2 -6.36 -2.80 5.61
N LYS A 3 -7.68 -3.01 5.47
CA LYS A 3 -8.38 -4.17 6.01
C LYS A 3 -7.80 -5.51 5.50
N LEU A 4 -7.59 -5.63 4.18
CA LEU A 4 -7.01 -6.82 3.56
C LEU A 4 -5.59 -7.09 4.07
N ILE A 5 -4.77 -6.03 4.22
CA ILE A 5 -3.41 -6.15 4.78
C ILE A 5 -3.47 -6.65 6.23
N LYS A 6 -4.42 -6.16 7.04
CA LYS A 6 -4.63 -6.65 8.41
C LYS A 6 -5.13 -8.09 8.48
N GLU A 7 -5.90 -8.55 7.50
CA GLU A 7 -6.32 -9.96 7.41
C GLU A 7 -5.13 -10.88 7.09
N LEU A 8 -4.28 -10.48 6.16
CA LEU A 8 -3.09 -11.26 5.76
C LEU A 8 -1.95 -11.17 6.78
N TYR A 9 -1.76 -9.99 7.38
CA TYR A 9 -0.70 -9.68 8.34
C TYR A 9 -1.27 -8.98 9.58
N PRO A 10 -1.88 -9.71 10.52
CA PRO A 10 -2.57 -9.12 11.68
C PRO A 10 -1.70 -8.20 12.54
N LYS A 11 -0.40 -8.51 12.61
CA LYS A 11 0.59 -7.75 13.39
C LYS A 11 1.17 -6.55 12.65
N ALA A 12 0.90 -6.37 11.36
CA ALA A 12 1.46 -5.27 10.59
C ALA A 12 0.97 -3.91 11.13
N LEU A 13 1.89 -2.98 11.36
CA LEU A 13 1.53 -1.60 11.67
C LEU A 13 1.24 -0.86 10.36
N ILE A 14 0.02 -0.39 10.19
CA ILE A 14 -0.39 0.38 9.01
C ILE A 14 -0.48 1.84 9.43
N ILE A 15 0.36 2.67 8.82
CA ILE A 15 0.38 4.11 9.05
C ILE A 15 -0.21 4.77 7.80
N GLY A 16 -1.23 5.62 8.00
CA GLY A 16 -1.80 6.43 6.94
C GLY A 16 -0.88 7.57 6.53
N ASN A 17 -1.21 8.27 5.45
CA ASN A 17 -0.47 9.48 5.11
C ASN A 17 -0.72 10.57 6.16
N GLU A 18 0.35 11.20 6.65
CA GLU A 18 0.25 12.37 7.54
C GLU A 18 -0.24 13.62 6.80
N ASN A 19 0.14 13.74 5.53
CA ASN A 19 -0.22 14.85 4.65
C ASN A 19 -1.03 14.34 3.45
N GLN A 20 -1.84 15.21 2.85
CA GLN A 20 -2.60 14.86 1.67
C GLN A 20 -1.65 14.42 0.53
N PRO A 21 -1.84 13.21 -0.03
CA PRO A 21 -1.02 12.76 -1.14
C PRO A 21 -1.35 13.52 -2.43
N ARG A 22 -0.47 13.42 -3.43
CA ARG A 22 -0.75 13.93 -4.78
C ARG A 22 -2.04 13.35 -5.33
N THR A 23 -2.82 14.15 -6.05
CA THR A 23 -4.09 13.73 -6.64
C THR A 23 -3.93 12.44 -7.46
N GLY A 24 -4.79 11.45 -7.19
CA GLY A 24 -4.80 10.16 -7.88
C GLY A 24 -3.69 9.19 -7.46
N ALA A 25 -2.78 9.58 -6.57
CA ALA A 25 -1.71 8.72 -6.09
C ALA A 25 -2.23 7.65 -5.12
N PHE A 26 -1.71 6.44 -5.26
CA PHE A 26 -1.77 5.39 -4.26
C PHE A 26 -0.40 4.73 -4.22
N GLU A 27 0.31 4.92 -3.11
CA GLU A 27 1.68 4.46 -2.95
C GLU A 27 1.79 3.74 -1.60
N VAL A 28 2.55 2.65 -1.59
CA VAL A 28 2.76 1.85 -0.38
C VAL A 28 4.26 1.77 -0.11
N LYS A 29 4.61 2.04 1.14
CA LYS A 29 5.96 1.88 1.65
C LYS A 29 5.97 0.78 2.70
N LEU A 30 6.98 -0.08 2.63
CA LEU A 30 7.30 -1.07 3.67
C LEU A 30 8.69 -0.75 4.19
N ASP A 31 8.83 -0.59 5.50
CA ASP A 31 10.08 -0.17 6.15
C ASP A 31 10.74 1.04 5.46
N ASN A 32 9.92 2.06 5.22
CA ASN A 32 10.27 3.30 4.51
C ASN A 32 10.72 3.15 3.03
N ARG A 33 10.67 1.94 2.46
CA ARG A 33 10.98 1.68 1.05
C ARG A 33 9.71 1.65 0.21
N LEU A 34 9.70 2.37 -0.91
CA LEU A 34 8.57 2.37 -1.85
C LEU A 34 8.49 1.03 -2.57
N ILE A 35 7.45 0.24 -2.28
CA ILE A 35 7.23 -1.08 -2.89
C ILE A 35 6.14 -1.05 -3.97
N PHE A 36 5.24 -0.07 -3.93
CA PHE A 36 4.15 0.06 -4.90
C PHE A 36 3.85 1.52 -5.23
N SER A 37 3.56 1.80 -6.51
CA SER A 37 3.05 3.10 -6.94
C SER A 37 2.05 2.94 -8.08
N LYS A 38 0.78 3.29 -7.80
CA LYS A 38 -0.30 3.33 -8.79
C LYS A 38 0.02 4.30 -9.93
N LEU A 39 0.79 5.35 -9.69
CA LEU A 39 1.16 6.29 -10.75
C LEU A 39 2.07 5.63 -11.80
N LYS A 40 2.84 4.61 -11.41
CA LYS A 40 3.69 3.85 -12.33
C LYS A 40 2.89 2.77 -13.06
N ILE A 41 2.15 1.95 -12.30
CA ILE A 41 1.48 0.75 -12.81
C ILE A 41 0.10 1.07 -13.40
N LYS A 42 -0.44 2.27 -13.12
CA LYS A 42 -1.75 2.79 -13.56
C LYS A 42 -2.97 1.98 -13.08
N CYS A 43 -2.78 1.06 -12.14
CA CYS A 43 -3.85 0.31 -11.50
C CYS A 43 -3.64 0.22 -9.98
N PHE A 44 -4.64 -0.30 -9.27
CA PHE A 44 -4.51 -0.69 -7.87
C PHE A 44 -3.87 -2.07 -7.76
N PRO A 45 -3.19 -2.38 -6.64
CA PRO A 45 -2.55 -3.68 -6.47
C PRO A 45 -3.59 -4.79 -6.33
N SER A 46 -3.26 -5.99 -6.82
CA SER A 46 -4.12 -7.16 -6.63
C SER A 46 -3.93 -7.77 -5.23
N LYS A 47 -4.81 -8.69 -4.83
CA LYS A 47 -4.67 -9.40 -3.55
C LYS A 47 -3.39 -10.26 -3.53
N GLU A 48 -3.07 -10.90 -4.66
CA GLU A 48 -1.88 -11.73 -4.84
C GLU A 48 -0.59 -10.91 -4.77
N GLU A 49 -0.63 -9.68 -5.29
CA GLU A 49 0.49 -8.75 -5.17
C GLU A 49 0.71 -8.33 -3.71
N ILE A 50 -0.37 -7.97 -3.00
CA ILE A 50 -0.30 -7.59 -1.58
C ILE A 50 0.23 -8.75 -0.72
N PHE A 51 -0.11 -9.99 -1.05
CA PHE A 51 0.40 -11.17 -0.36
C PHE A 51 1.91 -11.40 -0.56
N LYS A 52 2.53 -10.76 -1.56
CA LYS A 52 3.97 -10.85 -1.82
C LYS A 52 4.76 -9.69 -1.22
N TRP A 53 4.09 -8.74 -0.57
CA TRP A 53 4.72 -7.62 0.11
C TRP A 53 5.35 -8.03 1.43
#